data_AF-A0A136PM59-F1
#
_entry.id   AF-A0A136PM59-F1
#
_cell.length_a   1.000
_cell.length_b   1.000
_cell.length_c   1.000
_cell.angle_alpha   90.00
_cell.angle_beta   90.00
_cell.angle_gamma   90.00
#
_symmetry.space_group_name_H-M   'P 1'
#
loop_
_entity.id
_entity.type
_entity.pdbx_description
1 polymer ?
#
loop_
_entity_poly.entity_id
_entity_poly.type
_entity_poly.pdbx_seq_one_letter_code
_entity_poly.pdbx_strand_id
1 'polypeptide(L)'
;MAAHPFGPPSTGGIDATGTRVSLVWRAAEDDWVALGQSVGAFEDPTTGPVDTTLTGEQKLQRSTAVRDYLLRHIGVGQAGQACAGTLLPLERLLTEGARFRFDCPEPVTEVRLTLTALTDLNPAYRTVVTADAPMDPAQALFTAAASSHDLRLTASGGGPPGAVTAVAAGTGLAAVGALAFVLLRRRAGVRR
;
A
#
# COMPACT_ATOMS: atom_id res chain seq x y z
N MET A 1 17.97 -25.70 -11.67
CA MET A 1 17.04 -25.97 -10.55
C MET A 1 15.71 -25.38 -10.96
N ALA A 2 14.67 -26.21 -11.02
CA ALA A 2 13.36 -25.75 -11.44
C ALA A 2 12.75 -24.92 -10.32
N ALA A 3 12.27 -23.72 -10.67
CA ALA A 3 11.21 -23.05 -9.94
C ALA A 3 10.17 -24.09 -9.47
N HIS A 4 9.77 -24.07 -8.21
CA HIS A 4 8.65 -24.88 -7.73
C HIS A 4 7.36 -24.05 -7.84
N PRO A 5 6.59 -24.14 -8.95
CA PRO A 5 5.23 -23.58 -8.95
C PRO A 5 4.29 -24.26 -7.93
N PHE A 6 4.80 -25.25 -7.18
CA PHE A 6 4.12 -25.99 -6.12
C PHE A 6 4.67 -25.69 -4.71
N GLY A 7 5.60 -24.74 -4.55
CA GLY A 7 5.96 -24.19 -3.24
C GLY A 7 4.82 -23.38 -2.61
N PRO A 8 4.96 -22.88 -1.37
CA PRO A 8 4.00 -21.95 -0.81
C PRO A 8 3.77 -20.79 -1.79
N PRO A 9 2.52 -20.40 -2.09
CA PRO A 9 2.27 -19.33 -3.04
C PRO A 9 2.95 -18.04 -2.57
N SER A 10 3.28 -17.18 -3.52
CA SER A 10 3.68 -15.82 -3.18
C SER A 10 2.57 -15.13 -2.40
N THR A 11 2.93 -14.20 -1.52
CA THR A 11 1.98 -13.45 -0.70
C THR A 11 2.17 -11.95 -0.87
N GLY A 12 1.08 -11.21 -0.72
CA GLY A 12 1.09 -9.75 -0.74
C GLY A 12 0.37 -9.16 0.47
N GLY A 13 0.93 -8.11 1.05
CA GLY A 13 0.24 -7.27 2.04
C GLY A 13 0.03 -5.89 1.46
N ILE A 14 -1.22 -5.40 1.42
CA ILE A 14 -1.56 -4.07 0.91
C ILE A 14 -2.17 -3.21 2.02
N ASP A 15 -1.82 -1.92 2.03
CA ASP A 15 -2.38 -0.91 2.92
C ASP A 15 -2.59 0.42 2.17
N ALA A 16 -3.53 1.23 2.64
CA ALA A 16 -3.81 2.56 2.09
C ALA A 16 -3.87 3.63 3.19
N THR A 17 -3.23 4.77 2.95
CA THR A 17 -3.26 5.95 3.81
C THR A 17 -3.33 7.22 2.97
N GLY A 18 -4.42 7.98 3.08
CA GLY A 18 -4.61 9.19 2.25
C GLY A 18 -4.55 8.86 0.76
N THR A 19 -3.65 9.48 0.02
CA THR A 19 -3.43 9.25 -1.42
C THR A 19 -2.40 8.17 -1.73
N ARG A 20 -1.92 7.42 -0.72
CA ARG A 20 -0.81 6.48 -0.86
C ARG A 20 -1.24 5.05 -0.62
N VAL A 21 -0.75 4.15 -1.49
CA VAL A 21 -0.82 2.70 -1.29
C VAL A 21 0.58 2.16 -0.99
N SER A 22 0.68 1.31 0.03
CA SER A 22 1.88 0.53 0.33
C SER A 22 1.61 -0.93 0.01
N LEU A 23 2.56 -1.59 -0.65
CA LEU A 23 2.46 -3.01 -0.97
C LEU A 23 3.76 -3.71 -0.60
N VAL A 24 3.65 -4.88 0.03
CA VAL A 24 4.78 -5.78 0.24
C VAL A 24 4.49 -7.08 -0.48
N TRP A 25 5.39 -7.50 -1.38
CA TRP A 25 5.29 -8.76 -2.12
C TRP A 25 6.40 -9.72 -1.70
N ARG A 26 6.04 -10.95 -1.33
CA ARG A 26 6.95 -11.98 -0.85
C ARG A 26 6.82 -13.22 -1.73
N ALA A 27 7.95 -13.71 -2.19
CA ALA A 27 8.10 -14.99 -2.89
C ALA A 27 9.06 -15.89 -2.10
N ALA A 28 9.02 -17.20 -2.38
CA ALA A 28 9.97 -18.14 -1.83
C ALA A 28 11.40 -17.86 -2.35
N GLU A 29 12.42 -18.34 -1.64
CA GLU A 29 13.82 -18.11 -2.00
C GLU A 29 14.17 -18.65 -3.40
N ASP A 30 13.68 -19.84 -3.73
CA ASP A 30 13.88 -20.46 -5.04
C ASP A 30 13.14 -19.72 -6.16
N ASP A 31 12.00 -19.10 -5.87
CA ASP A 31 11.30 -18.24 -6.82
C ASP A 31 12.07 -16.94 -7.09
N TRP A 32 12.71 -16.36 -6.07
CA TRP A 32 13.64 -15.24 -6.25
C TRP A 32 14.84 -15.63 -7.10
N VAL A 33 15.36 -16.85 -6.93
CA VAL A 33 16.42 -17.38 -7.79
C VAL A 33 15.91 -17.54 -9.23
N ALA A 34 14.73 -18.11 -9.43
CA ALA A 34 14.15 -18.28 -10.76
C ALA A 34 13.91 -16.93 -11.49
N LEU A 35 13.39 -15.94 -10.77
CA LEU A 35 13.25 -14.57 -11.26
C LEU A 35 14.61 -13.97 -11.61
N GLY A 36 15.58 -14.07 -10.71
CA GLY A 36 16.93 -13.54 -10.94
C GLY A 36 17.58 -14.15 -12.17
N GLN A 37 17.40 -15.45 -12.41
CA GLN A 37 17.88 -16.12 -13.62
C GLN A 37 17.16 -15.62 -14.88
N SER A 38 15.83 -15.48 -14.83
CA SER A 38 15.03 -15.08 -16.00
C SER A 38 15.34 -13.65 -16.47
N VAL A 39 15.68 -12.76 -15.54
CA VAL A 39 16.02 -11.36 -15.85
C VAL A 39 17.54 -11.12 -15.99
N GLY A 40 18.37 -12.16 -15.88
CA GLY A 40 19.82 -12.04 -16.00
C GLY A 40 20.50 -11.33 -14.83
N ALA A 41 19.94 -11.40 -13.63
CA ALA A 41 20.53 -10.86 -12.40
C ALA A 41 21.71 -11.68 -11.88
N PHE A 42 21.85 -12.93 -12.35
CA PHE A 42 22.97 -13.81 -12.05
C PHE A 42 23.79 -14.06 -13.30
N GLU A 43 25.11 -14.11 -13.13
CA GLU A 43 26.06 -14.43 -14.17
C GLU A 43 25.92 -15.89 -14.62
N ASP A 44 26.11 -16.13 -15.92
CA ASP A 44 26.15 -17.48 -16.47
C ASP A 44 27.60 -18.01 -16.41
N PRO A 45 27.90 -19.04 -15.59
CA PRO A 45 29.24 -19.59 -15.43
C PRO A 45 29.80 -20.21 -16.72
N THR A 46 28.96 -20.51 -17.70
CA THR A 46 29.40 -21.02 -19.00
C THR A 46 29.94 -19.92 -19.92
N THR A 47 29.63 -18.66 -19.61
CA THR A 47 29.99 -17.49 -20.42
C THR A 47 31.07 -16.62 -19.80
N GLY A 48 31.39 -16.80 -18.51
CA GLY A 48 32.38 -15.97 -17.83
C GLY A 48 32.54 -16.27 -16.34
N PRO A 49 33.43 -15.53 -15.66
CA PRO A 49 33.63 -15.66 -14.23
C PRO A 49 32.38 -15.23 -13.46
N VAL A 50 32.09 -15.95 -12.37
CA VAL A 50 31.01 -15.64 -11.44
C VAL A 50 31.60 -14.97 -10.21
N ASP A 51 31.03 -13.83 -9.80
CA ASP A 51 31.40 -13.22 -8.52
C ASP A 51 30.87 -14.07 -7.36
N THR A 52 31.76 -14.71 -6.62
CA THR A 52 31.42 -15.54 -5.45
C THR A 52 31.49 -14.77 -4.14
N THR A 53 31.86 -13.49 -4.18
CA THR A 53 31.93 -12.62 -2.97
C THR A 53 30.57 -12.09 -2.56
N LEU A 54 29.61 -12.05 -3.49
CA LEU A 54 28.23 -11.65 -3.24
C LEU A 54 27.32 -12.86 -3.10
N THR A 55 26.41 -12.82 -2.12
CA THR A 55 25.31 -13.78 -2.03
C THR A 55 24.31 -13.56 -3.17
N GLY A 56 23.48 -14.56 -3.47
CA GLY A 56 22.40 -14.42 -4.46
C GLY A 56 21.45 -13.25 -4.12
N GLU A 57 21.09 -13.10 -2.84
CA GLU A 57 20.28 -11.97 -2.38
C GLU A 57 20.94 -10.61 -2.65
N GLN A 58 22.26 -10.49 -2.41
CA GLN A 58 23.00 -9.26 -2.68
C GLN A 58 23.06 -8.94 -4.17
N LYS A 59 23.13 -9.95 -5.04
CA LYS A 59 23.05 -9.76 -6.50
C LYS A 59 21.66 -9.26 -6.91
N LEU A 60 20.59 -9.87 -6.39
CA LEU A 60 19.21 -9.43 -6.63
C LEU A 60 18.99 -7.97 -6.17
N GLN A 61 19.50 -7.61 -4.99
CA GLN A 61 19.40 -6.27 -4.40
C GLN A 61 19.97 -5.16 -5.30
N ARG A 62 21.06 -5.48 -5.99
CA ARG A 62 21.83 -4.57 -6.83
C ARG A 62 21.36 -4.57 -8.29
N SER A 63 20.56 -5.55 -8.69
CA SER A 63 20.13 -5.73 -10.08
C SER A 63 19.08 -4.69 -10.48
N THR A 64 19.41 -3.87 -11.48
CA THR A 64 18.44 -3.00 -12.14
C THR A 64 17.39 -3.80 -12.91
N ALA A 65 17.78 -4.95 -13.50
CA ALA A 65 16.86 -5.82 -14.21
C ALA A 65 15.74 -6.37 -13.30
N VAL A 66 16.07 -6.76 -12.05
CA VAL A 66 15.07 -7.16 -11.05
C VAL A 66 14.15 -6.00 -10.70
N ARG A 67 14.70 -4.80 -10.51
CA ARG A 67 13.91 -3.60 -10.19
C ARG A 67 12.94 -3.24 -11.30
N ASP A 68 13.41 -3.24 -12.55
CA ASP A 68 12.62 -2.92 -13.73
C ASP A 68 11.53 -3.98 -13.99
N TYR A 69 11.86 -5.25 -13.76
CA TYR A 69 10.89 -6.34 -13.80
C TYR A 69 9.77 -6.12 -12.77
N LEU A 70 10.12 -5.92 -11.51
CA LEU A 70 9.14 -5.75 -10.43
C LEU A 70 8.21 -4.55 -10.67
N LEU A 71 8.74 -3.40 -11.10
CA LEU A 71 7.95 -2.20 -11.41
C LEU A 71 7.04 -2.37 -12.65
N ARG A 72 7.42 -3.25 -13.59
CA ARG A 72 6.60 -3.56 -14.77
C ARG A 72 5.46 -4.52 -14.44
N HIS A 73 5.72 -5.47 -13.55
CA HIS A 73 4.81 -6.59 -13.29
C HIS A 73 3.90 -6.37 -12.07
N ILE A 74 4.16 -5.35 -11.27
CA ILE A 74 3.38 -5.01 -10.08
C ILE A 74 3.01 -3.52 -10.14
N GLY A 75 1.72 -3.23 -10.23
CA GLY A 75 1.21 -1.86 -10.42
C GLY A 75 -0.13 -1.61 -9.73
N VAL A 76 -0.38 -0.36 -9.40
CA VAL A 76 -1.64 0.12 -8.82
C VAL A 76 -2.22 1.20 -9.74
N GLY A 77 -3.51 1.11 -10.03
CA GLY A 77 -4.25 2.15 -10.72
C GLY A 77 -5.45 2.64 -9.92
N GLN A 78 -5.83 3.90 -10.10
CA GLN A 78 -7.01 4.52 -9.50
C GLN A 78 -7.80 5.20 -10.61
N ALA A 79 -9.11 4.91 -10.70
CA ALA A 79 -10.00 5.50 -11.70
C ALA A 79 -9.47 5.44 -13.16
N GLY A 80 -8.79 4.35 -13.52
CA GLY A 80 -8.20 4.15 -14.85
C GLY A 80 -6.85 4.84 -15.09
N GLN A 81 -6.32 5.57 -14.10
CA GLN A 81 -4.99 6.18 -14.15
C GLN A 81 -3.99 5.36 -13.33
N ALA A 82 -2.76 5.22 -13.81
CA ALA A 82 -1.70 4.57 -13.05
C ALA A 82 -1.26 5.45 -11.87
N CYS A 83 -1.17 4.87 -10.68
CA CYS A 83 -0.50 5.51 -9.55
C CYS A 83 1.01 5.46 -9.75
N ALA A 84 1.73 6.53 -9.39
CA ALA A 84 3.18 6.59 -9.55
C ALA A 84 3.87 5.61 -8.60
N GLY A 85 4.37 4.49 -9.13
CA GLY A 85 5.01 3.42 -8.38
C GLY A 85 6.50 3.67 -8.13
N THR A 86 6.93 3.45 -6.89
CA THR A 86 8.34 3.41 -6.50
C THR A 86 8.64 2.10 -5.78
N LEU A 87 9.68 1.40 -6.23
CA LEU A 87 10.22 0.24 -5.53
C LEU A 87 11.26 0.72 -4.51
N LEU A 88 11.04 0.41 -3.23
CA LEU A 88 11.99 0.71 -2.17
C LEU A 88 13.26 -0.15 -2.33
N PRO A 89 14.37 0.19 -1.64
CA PRO A 89 15.54 -0.68 -1.61
C PRO A 89 15.15 -2.12 -1.24
N LEU A 90 15.65 -3.08 -2.03
CA LEU A 90 15.39 -4.52 -1.87
C LEU A 90 16.15 -5.15 -0.67
N GLU A 91 16.43 -4.35 0.36
CA GLU A 91 17.11 -4.82 1.57
C GLU A 91 16.31 -5.94 2.23
N ARG A 92 17.02 -6.97 2.73
CA ARG A 92 16.41 -8.12 3.41
C ARG A 92 15.30 -8.78 2.58
N LEU A 93 15.49 -8.84 1.25
CA LEU A 93 14.53 -9.34 0.27
C LEU A 93 13.93 -10.71 0.66
N LEU A 94 14.76 -11.62 1.17
CA LEU A 94 14.31 -12.98 1.50
C LEU A 94 13.43 -13.04 2.75
N THR A 95 13.49 -12.02 3.63
CA THR A 95 12.70 -11.97 4.88
C THR A 95 11.58 -10.94 4.82
N GLU A 96 11.80 -9.80 4.18
CA GLU A 96 10.83 -8.70 4.10
C GLU A 96 10.06 -8.66 2.78
N GLY A 97 10.61 -9.21 1.70
CA GLY A 97 10.04 -9.11 0.36
C GLY A 97 10.33 -7.77 -0.34
N ALA A 98 9.81 -7.62 -1.56
CA ALA A 98 9.86 -6.38 -2.31
C ALA A 98 8.78 -5.41 -1.81
N ARG A 99 9.18 -4.19 -1.45
CA ARG A 99 8.30 -3.17 -0.88
C ARG A 99 8.09 -2.04 -1.87
N PHE A 100 6.83 -1.71 -2.12
CA PHE A 100 6.41 -0.69 -3.07
C PHE A 100 5.65 0.42 -2.36
N ARG A 101 5.77 1.62 -2.93
CA ARG A 101 4.94 2.78 -2.62
C ARG A 101 4.31 3.27 -3.91
N PHE A 102 3.00 3.46 -3.92
CA PHE A 102 2.28 4.05 -5.03
C PHE A 102 1.62 5.35 -4.56
N ASP A 103 1.91 6.45 -5.25
CA ASP A 103 1.28 7.74 -5.01
C ASP A 103 0.15 7.92 -6.05
N CYS A 104 -1.10 7.92 -5.58
CA CYS A 104 -2.32 8.01 -6.38
C CYS A 104 -2.84 9.46 -6.45
N PRO A 105 -3.61 9.83 -7.49
CA PRO A 105 -4.09 11.21 -7.66
C PRO A 105 -5.08 11.66 -6.59
N GLU A 106 -5.91 10.76 -6.07
CA GLU A 106 -6.98 11.05 -5.11
C GLU A 106 -6.88 10.15 -3.86
N PRO A 107 -7.54 10.51 -2.74
CA PRO A 107 -7.62 9.65 -1.57
C PRO A 107 -8.10 8.24 -1.93
N VAL A 108 -7.39 7.24 -1.42
CA VAL A 108 -7.58 5.84 -1.80
C VAL A 108 -8.75 5.24 -1.04
N THR A 109 -9.79 4.87 -1.77
CA THR A 109 -10.92 4.05 -1.31
C THR A 109 -11.09 2.80 -2.15
N GLU A 110 -10.71 2.87 -3.43
CA GLU A 110 -10.71 1.77 -4.38
C GLU A 110 -9.50 1.89 -5.31
N VAL A 111 -8.84 0.78 -5.58
CA VAL A 111 -7.74 0.69 -6.54
C VAL A 111 -7.82 -0.58 -7.35
N ARG A 112 -7.29 -0.54 -8.56
CA ARG A 112 -6.95 -1.73 -9.35
C ARG A 112 -5.53 -2.13 -9.04
N LEU A 113 -5.34 -3.26 -8.34
CA LEU A 113 -4.03 -3.88 -8.20
C LEU A 113 -3.82 -4.82 -9.38
N THR A 114 -2.68 -4.69 -10.07
CA THR A 114 -2.21 -5.60 -11.10
C THR A 114 -0.94 -6.29 -10.62
N LEU A 115 -0.94 -7.62 -10.67
CA LEU A 115 0.20 -8.45 -10.29
C LEU A 115 0.34 -9.59 -11.31
N THR A 116 1.44 -9.54 -12.05
CA THR A 116 1.82 -10.57 -13.03
C THR A 116 3.16 -11.21 -12.72
N ALA A 117 3.88 -10.73 -11.69
CA ALA A 117 5.17 -11.27 -11.29
C ALA A 117 5.09 -12.79 -11.06
N LEU A 118 6.08 -13.50 -11.60
CA LEU A 118 6.20 -14.96 -11.70
C LEU A 118 5.15 -15.64 -12.58
N THR A 119 3.90 -15.15 -12.63
CA THR A 119 2.86 -15.72 -13.50
C THR A 119 3.16 -15.55 -14.99
N ASP A 120 3.96 -14.54 -15.35
CA ASP A 120 4.50 -14.34 -16.70
C ASP A 120 5.62 -15.35 -17.03
N LEU A 121 6.37 -15.80 -16.02
CA LEU A 121 7.42 -16.82 -16.18
C LEU A 121 6.81 -18.23 -16.26
N ASN A 122 5.80 -18.51 -15.44
CA ASN A 122 5.06 -19.76 -15.48
C ASN A 122 3.59 -19.56 -15.02
N PRO A 123 2.59 -19.96 -15.83
CA PRO A 123 1.18 -19.72 -15.52
C PRO A 123 0.66 -20.52 -14.31
N ALA A 124 1.44 -21.43 -13.74
CA ALA A 124 1.09 -22.15 -12.52
C ALA A 124 1.28 -21.32 -11.24
N TYR A 125 2.08 -20.24 -11.27
CA TYR A 125 2.28 -19.36 -10.11
C TYR A 125 0.99 -18.68 -9.65
N ARG A 126 0.91 -18.42 -8.35
CA ARG A 126 -0.23 -17.79 -7.69
C ARG A 126 0.28 -16.80 -6.64
N THR A 127 -0.40 -15.67 -6.50
CA THR A 127 -0.16 -14.74 -5.37
C THR A 127 -1.46 -14.49 -4.61
N VAL A 128 -1.45 -14.64 -3.29
CA VAL A 128 -2.57 -14.23 -2.43
C VAL A 128 -2.25 -12.88 -1.79
N VAL A 129 -3.12 -11.89 -1.96
CA VAL A 129 -3.00 -10.57 -1.36
C VAL A 129 -4.04 -10.40 -0.26
N THR A 130 -3.60 -9.91 0.90
CA THR A 130 -4.42 -9.56 2.06
C THR A 130 -4.09 -8.14 2.53
N ALA A 131 -4.88 -7.61 3.46
CA ALA A 131 -4.64 -6.33 4.13
C ALA A 131 -4.82 -6.50 5.65
N ASP A 132 -4.11 -5.69 6.44
CA ASP A 132 -4.30 -5.62 7.90
C ASP A 132 -5.59 -4.84 8.25
N ALA A 133 -5.86 -3.76 7.51
CA ALA A 133 -7.12 -3.04 7.55
C ALA A 133 -8.19 -3.76 6.72
N PRO A 134 -9.49 -3.52 6.98
CA PRO A 134 -10.56 -4.06 6.16
C PRO A 134 -10.37 -3.78 4.67
N MET A 135 -10.45 -4.84 3.88
CA MET A 135 -10.39 -4.84 2.43
C MET A 135 -11.57 -5.65 1.89
N ASP A 136 -12.12 -5.25 0.75
CA ASP A 136 -13.14 -6.00 0.02
C ASP A 136 -12.70 -6.24 -1.42
N PRO A 137 -12.57 -7.51 -1.86
CA PRO A 137 -12.74 -8.73 -1.07
C PRO A 137 -11.69 -8.87 0.05
N ALA A 138 -11.98 -9.64 1.11
CA ALA A 138 -11.06 -9.81 2.26
C ALA A 138 -9.68 -10.36 1.89
N GLN A 139 -9.59 -11.06 0.76
CA GLN A 139 -8.36 -11.49 0.12
C GLN A 139 -8.55 -11.53 -1.41
N ALA A 140 -7.47 -11.39 -2.17
CA ALA A 140 -7.49 -11.52 -3.63
C ALA A 140 -6.45 -12.53 -4.10
N LEU A 141 -6.86 -13.46 -4.98
CA LEU A 141 -5.98 -14.47 -5.57
C LEU A 141 -5.62 -14.08 -7.00
N PHE A 142 -4.36 -13.72 -7.21
CA PHE A 142 -3.80 -13.38 -8.51
C PHE A 142 -3.28 -14.63 -9.21
N THR A 143 -3.67 -14.78 -10.47
CA THR A 143 -3.29 -15.89 -11.35
C THR A 143 -2.98 -15.37 -12.76
N ALA A 144 -2.42 -16.20 -13.63
CA ALA A 144 -2.21 -15.81 -15.03
C ALA A 144 -3.51 -15.42 -15.77
N ALA A 145 -4.66 -15.98 -15.38
CA ALA A 145 -5.97 -15.67 -15.97
C ALA A 145 -6.70 -14.51 -15.26
N ALA A 146 -6.29 -14.16 -14.05
CA ALA A 146 -6.86 -13.11 -13.22
C ALA A 146 -5.72 -12.33 -12.56
N SER A 147 -5.07 -11.47 -13.35
CA SER A 147 -3.88 -10.73 -12.94
C SER A 147 -4.20 -9.34 -12.38
N SER A 148 -5.46 -8.92 -12.43
CA SER A 148 -5.91 -7.62 -11.94
C SER A 148 -7.20 -7.76 -11.15
N HIS A 149 -7.26 -7.08 -10.00
CA HIS A 149 -8.42 -7.04 -9.13
C HIS A 149 -8.69 -5.61 -8.68
N ASP A 150 -9.97 -5.24 -8.66
CA ASP A 150 -10.43 -4.02 -8.01
C ASP A 150 -10.60 -4.32 -6.51
N LEU A 151 -9.92 -3.54 -5.68
CA LEU A 151 -9.85 -3.71 -4.23
C LEU A 151 -10.37 -2.45 -3.57
N ARG A 152 -11.41 -2.60 -2.74
CA ARG A 152 -11.83 -1.53 -1.84
C ARG A 152 -10.98 -1.60 -0.58
N LEU A 153 -10.30 -0.51 -0.25
CA LEU A 153 -9.41 -0.41 0.89
C LEU A 153 -9.98 0.59 1.88
N THR A 154 -10.10 0.19 3.14
CA THR A 154 -10.35 1.16 4.21
C THR A 154 -9.03 1.79 4.62
N ALA A 155 -8.97 3.12 4.57
CA ALA A 155 -7.75 3.83 4.93
C ALA A 155 -7.42 3.61 6.41
N SER A 156 -6.19 3.17 6.67
CA SER A 156 -5.64 3.03 8.01
C SER A 156 -5.38 4.42 8.59
N GLY A 157 -6.36 4.98 9.31
CA GLY A 157 -6.14 6.14 10.17
C GLY A 157 -5.81 7.45 9.46
N GLY A 158 -6.76 7.98 8.69
CA GLY A 158 -6.88 9.41 8.40
C GLY A 158 -8.22 9.89 8.94
N GLY A 159 -8.30 10.12 10.26
CA GLY A 159 -9.47 10.79 10.84
C GLY A 159 -9.75 12.10 10.09
N PRO A 160 -11.02 12.53 9.94
CA PRO A 160 -11.34 13.75 9.21
C PRO A 160 -10.48 14.90 9.75
N PRO A 161 -9.98 15.82 8.89
CA PRO A 161 -9.32 17.02 9.39
C PRO A 161 -10.29 17.66 10.37
N GLY A 162 -9.91 17.66 11.64
CA GLY A 162 -10.77 18.15 12.71
C GLY A 162 -11.32 19.49 12.27
N ALA A 163 -12.65 19.60 12.23
CA ALA A 163 -13.29 20.89 12.11
C ALA A 163 -12.71 21.75 13.23
N VAL A 164 -11.79 22.65 12.87
CA VAL A 164 -11.40 23.76 13.71
C VAL A 164 -12.67 24.59 13.86
N THR A 165 -13.48 24.23 14.85
CA THR A 165 -14.42 25.16 15.45
C THR A 165 -13.55 26.29 15.96
N ALA A 166 -13.46 27.34 15.15
CA ALA A 166 -12.93 28.62 15.58
C ALA A 166 -13.82 29.08 16.73
N VAL A 167 -13.44 28.72 17.97
CA VAL A 167 -13.95 29.39 19.15
C VAL A 167 -13.36 30.79 19.06
N ALA A 168 -14.16 31.70 18.49
CA ALA A 168 -13.91 33.12 18.60
C ALA A 168 -13.85 33.46 20.10
N ALA A 169 -12.64 33.51 20.64
CA ALA A 169 -12.36 34.06 21.94
C ALA A 169 -12.64 35.56 21.88
N GLY A 170 -13.92 35.91 22.04
CA GLY A 170 -14.38 37.28 22.27
C GLY A 170 -13.92 37.71 23.65
N THR A 171 -12.78 38.37 23.74
CA THR A 171 -12.39 39.13 24.93
C THR A 171 -13.12 40.48 24.94
N GLY A 172 -14.21 40.53 25.69
CA GLY A 172 -14.48 41.57 26.69
C GLY A 172 -14.82 42.99 26.22
N LEU A 173 -16.08 43.37 26.46
CA LEU A 173 -16.65 44.67 26.90
C LEU A 173 -18.15 44.57 26.56
N ALA A 174 -19.15 44.79 27.41
CA ALA A 174 -19.23 45.53 28.65
C ALA A 174 -20.43 45.01 29.48
N ALA A 175 -20.27 45.09 30.79
CA ALA A 175 -21.30 44.84 31.78
C ALA A 175 -22.43 45.88 31.73
N VAL A 176 -23.57 45.61 31.08
CA VAL A 176 -24.89 46.17 31.44
C VAL A 176 -25.96 45.21 30.92
N GLY A 177 -26.66 44.49 31.81
CA GLY A 177 -27.78 43.66 31.37
C GLY A 177 -28.38 42.71 32.40
N ALA A 178 -27.67 42.41 33.49
CA ALA A 178 -28.17 41.47 34.51
C ALA A 178 -29.12 42.10 35.55
N LEU A 179 -29.27 43.44 35.59
CA LEU A 179 -30.13 44.12 36.58
C LEU A 179 -31.59 44.37 36.11
N ALA A 180 -31.91 44.19 34.83
CA ALA A 180 -33.25 44.49 34.30
C ALA A 180 -34.24 43.31 34.44
N PHE A 181 -33.78 42.06 34.40
CA PHE A 181 -34.68 40.90 34.38
C PHE A 181 -35.24 40.51 35.76
N VAL A 182 -34.53 40.82 36.85
CA VAL A 182 -34.96 40.46 38.22
C VAL A 182 -35.98 41.46 38.79
N LEU A 183 -35.97 42.73 38.35
CA LEU A 183 -36.92 43.74 38.84
C LEU A 183 -38.30 43.68 38.15
N LEU A 184 -38.38 43.15 36.92
CA LEU A 184 -39.65 43.05 36.18
C LEU A 184 -40.53 41.87 36.63
N ARG A 185 -39.96 40.81 37.24
CA ARG A 185 -40.75 39.68 37.77
C ARG A 185 -41.39 39.92 39.14
N ARG A 186 -40.99 40.97 39.87
CA ARG A 186 -41.57 41.28 41.19
C ARG A 186 -42.81 42.19 41.15
N ARG A 187 -43.15 42.78 40.01
CA ARG A 187 -44.32 43.70 39.89
C ARG A 187 -45.58 43.08 39.28
N ALA A 188 -45.53 41.83 38.80
CA ALA A 188 -46.69 41.17 38.18
C ALA A 188 -47.42 40.17 39.10
N GLY A 189 -47.05 40.06 40.38
CA GLY A 189 -47.58 39.05 41.31
C GLY A 189 -48.46 39.58 42.45
N VAL A 190 -48.78 40.87 42.51
CA VAL A 190 -49.67 41.42 43.56
C VAL A 190 -50.61 42.46 42.94
N ARG A 191 -51.73 41.98 42.39
CA ARG A 191 -53.05 42.65 42.34
C ARG A 191 -54.00 41.85 41.44
N ARG A 192 -54.67 40.87 42.03
CA ARG A 192 -56.13 40.67 42.03
C ARG A 192 -56.46 39.41 42.81
#